data_AF-A0A3D5N5S1-F1
#
_entry.id   AF-A0A3D5N5S1-F1
#
_cell.length_a   1.000
_cell.length_b   1.000
_cell.length_c   1.000
_cell.angle_alpha   90.00
_cell.angle_beta   90.00
_cell.angle_gamma   90.00
#
_symmetry.space_group_name_H-M   'P 1'
#
loop_
_entity.id
_entity.type
_entity.pdbx_description
1 polymer ?
#
loop_
_entity_poly.entity_id
_entity_poly.type
_entity_poly.pdbx_seq_one_letter_code
_entity_poly.pdbx_strand_id
1 'polypeptide(L)'
;QDGTIEFGGRRDGQVKIRGHRIELTAIEQKLSSLAGIRNVCVLPIGTGADAFLGAAIAADHDDRDAWAATLARDFPDYMVPERFVVFPHLPVNANGKVDRKNLQAAIAQADHVRAVEKTQSTASEDLIADHFETLFPGKEITPSSDFFALGGHSLLAMRLAGMIETQTGQRPKIQDIFTARTIANIATLV
;
A
#
# COMPACT_ATOMS: atom_id res chain seq x y z
N GLN A 1 -19.67 25.60 16.67
CA GLN A 1 -20.27 25.64 15.32
C GLN A 1 -19.77 24.42 14.61
N ASP A 2 -20.66 23.48 14.39
CA ASP A 2 -20.33 22.13 13.94
C ASP A 2 -19.78 22.21 12.52
N GLY A 3 -18.46 22.02 12.38
CA GLY A 3 -17.70 22.08 11.14
C GLY A 3 -17.97 20.91 10.19
N THR A 4 -19.21 20.42 10.18
CA THR A 4 -19.67 19.35 9.29
C THR A 4 -19.84 19.93 7.90
N ILE A 5 -18.72 20.02 7.17
CA ILE A 5 -18.75 20.36 5.76
C ILE A 5 -19.47 19.21 5.05
N GLU A 6 -20.63 19.52 4.48
CA GLU A 6 -21.30 18.64 3.52
C GLU A 6 -20.30 18.23 2.43
N PHE A 7 -20.05 16.93 2.34
CA PHE A 7 -19.34 16.29 1.23
C PHE A 7 -20.21 16.36 -0.03
N GLY A 8 -20.33 17.57 -0.60
CA GLY A 8 -21.10 17.84 -1.80
C GLY A 8 -20.31 17.52 -3.06
N GLY A 9 -20.69 16.44 -3.77
CA GLY A 9 -20.23 16.28 -5.15
C GLY A 9 -20.46 14.94 -5.85
N ARG A 10 -21.68 14.39 -5.85
CA ARG A 10 -22.11 13.18 -6.59
C ARG A 10 -21.99 13.26 -8.14
N ARG A 11 -21.12 14.10 -8.72
CA ARG A 11 -21.03 14.25 -10.19
C ARG A 11 -19.72 13.81 -10.84
N ASP A 12 -18.59 13.72 -10.15
CA ASP A 12 -17.30 13.34 -10.79
C ASP A 12 -16.44 12.42 -9.90
N GLY A 13 -17.04 11.50 -9.15
CA GLY A 13 -16.31 10.57 -8.26
C GLY A 13 -15.43 9.55 -9.00
N GLN A 14 -15.46 9.54 -10.33
CA GLN A 14 -14.80 8.54 -11.14
C GLN A 14 -13.79 9.17 -12.09
N VAL A 15 -12.55 8.69 -12.01
CA VAL A 15 -11.43 9.20 -12.81
C VAL A 15 -10.77 8.08 -13.60
N LYS A 16 -10.01 8.45 -14.63
CA LYS A 16 -9.11 7.54 -15.33
C LYS A 16 -7.66 7.89 -15.00
N ILE A 17 -6.94 6.95 -14.39
CA ILE A 17 -5.51 7.08 -14.08
C ILE A 17 -4.78 5.93 -14.75
N ARG A 18 -3.83 6.25 -15.64
CA ARG A 18 -2.99 5.26 -16.35
C ARG A 18 -3.78 4.07 -16.95
N GLY A 19 -4.98 4.35 -17.48
CA GLY A 19 -5.87 3.33 -18.08
C GLY A 19 -6.87 2.68 -17.11
N HIS A 20 -6.73 2.88 -15.80
CA HIS A 20 -7.64 2.35 -14.79
C HIS A 20 -8.79 3.32 -14.50
N ARG A 21 -10.01 2.79 -14.45
CA ARG A 21 -11.21 3.54 -14.03
C ARG A 21 -11.34 3.38 -12.51
N ILE A 22 -11.24 4.48 -11.77
CA ILE A 22 -11.14 4.47 -10.32
C ILE A 22 -12.30 5.26 -9.70
N GLU A 23 -12.94 4.67 -8.71
CA GLU A 23 -13.96 5.31 -7.87
C GLU A 23 -13.29 5.94 -6.64
N LEU A 24 -13.09 7.26 -6.67
CA LEU A 24 -12.43 8.00 -5.59
C LEU A 24 -13.18 7.88 -4.26
N THR A 25 -14.50 7.85 -4.33
CA THR A 25 -15.37 7.74 -3.16
C THR A 25 -15.08 6.49 -2.32
N ALA A 26 -14.67 5.38 -2.94
CA ALA A 26 -14.36 4.14 -2.21
C ALA A 26 -13.10 4.31 -1.34
N ILE A 27 -12.08 4.99 -1.87
CA ILE A 27 -10.84 5.30 -1.17
C ILE A 27 -11.11 6.30 -0.04
N GLU A 28 -11.88 7.35 -0.33
CA GLU A 28 -12.31 8.35 0.65
C GLU A 28 -13.11 7.73 1.80
N GLN A 29 -14.05 6.82 1.50
CA GLN A 29 -14.81 6.11 2.52
C GLN A 29 -13.92 5.24 3.41
N LYS A 30 -12.96 4.52 2.82
CA LYS A 30 -12.04 3.71 3.61
C LYS A 30 -11.18 4.57 4.52
N LEU A 31 -10.60 5.65 4.03
CA LEU A 31 -9.81 6.58 4.84
C LEU A 31 -10.65 7.23 5.93
N SER A 32 -11.86 7.68 5.61
CA SER A 32 -12.79 8.29 6.59
C SER A 32 -13.19 7.34 7.73
N SER A 33 -13.05 6.03 7.53
CA SER A 33 -13.35 5.03 8.57
C SER A 33 -12.21 4.84 9.59
N LEU A 34 -11.02 5.41 9.33
CA LEU A 34 -9.88 5.29 10.22
C LEU A 34 -9.95 6.32 11.35
N ALA A 35 -9.51 5.91 12.55
CA ALA A 35 -9.56 6.76 13.73
C ALA A 35 -8.69 8.02 13.57
N GLY A 36 -9.23 9.17 13.97
CA GLY A 36 -8.53 10.46 13.94
C GLY A 36 -8.61 11.20 12.60
N ILE A 37 -9.20 10.60 11.54
CA ILE A 37 -9.48 11.30 10.28
C ILE A 37 -10.83 12.02 10.38
N ARG A 38 -10.83 13.35 10.20
CA ARG A 38 -12.03 14.18 10.19
C ARG A 38 -12.59 14.36 8.78
N ASN A 39 -11.72 14.68 7.82
CA ASN A 39 -12.09 14.87 6.42
C ASN A 39 -10.99 14.32 5.52
N VAL A 40 -11.37 13.84 4.35
CA VAL A 40 -10.45 13.37 3.32
C VAL A 40 -10.90 13.85 1.96
N CYS A 41 -9.97 14.16 1.07
CA CYS A 41 -10.27 14.40 -0.33
C CYS A 41 -9.21 13.69 -1.18
N VAL A 42 -9.64 12.75 -2.01
CA VAL A 42 -8.76 12.06 -2.95
C VAL A 42 -8.89 12.74 -4.32
N LEU A 43 -7.75 13.00 -4.94
CA LEU A 43 -7.65 13.82 -6.14
C LEU A 43 -6.71 13.16 -7.17
N PRO A 44 -7.07 13.20 -8.46
CA PRO A 44 -6.10 12.92 -9.52
C PRO A 44 -5.11 14.08 -9.61
N ILE A 45 -3.83 13.76 -9.78
CA ILE A 45 -2.73 14.70 -9.98
C ILE A 45 -2.02 14.35 -11.27
N GLY A 46 -1.58 15.36 -12.02
CA GLY A 46 -0.93 15.15 -13.32
C GLY A 46 -1.91 14.70 -14.39
N THR A 47 -1.36 14.28 -15.54
CA THR A 47 -2.12 13.81 -16.71
C THR A 47 -1.35 12.70 -17.44
N GLY A 48 -2.06 11.91 -18.25
CA GLY A 48 -1.42 10.89 -19.09
C GLY A 48 -0.66 9.83 -18.29
N ALA A 49 0.60 9.59 -18.65
CA ALA A 49 1.47 8.61 -18.00
C ALA A 49 1.90 9.04 -16.59
N ASP A 50 2.04 10.35 -16.36
CA ASP A 50 2.45 10.91 -15.07
C ASP A 50 1.27 11.08 -14.10
N ALA A 51 0.06 10.66 -14.49
CA ALA A 51 -1.11 10.77 -13.64
C ALA A 51 -1.03 9.82 -12.44
N PHE A 52 -1.33 10.32 -11.25
CA PHE A 52 -1.38 9.55 -10.01
C PHE A 52 -2.52 10.03 -9.10
N LEU A 53 -2.80 9.27 -8.04
CA LEU A 53 -3.74 9.66 -6.99
C LEU A 53 -3.01 10.29 -5.81
N GLY A 54 -3.55 11.37 -5.26
CA GLY A 54 -3.11 11.90 -3.97
C GLY A 54 -4.27 12.12 -3.01
N ALA A 55 -3.97 12.07 -1.71
CA ALA A 55 -4.95 12.25 -0.64
C ALA A 55 -4.59 13.46 0.21
N ALA A 56 -5.52 14.40 0.34
CA ALA A 56 -5.48 15.46 1.34
C ALA A 56 -6.34 15.04 2.53
N ILE A 57 -5.77 15.05 3.73
CA ILE A 57 -6.42 14.53 4.93
C ILE A 57 -6.40 15.59 6.02
N ALA A 58 -7.55 15.86 6.62
CA ALA A 58 -7.62 16.55 7.89
C ALA A 58 -7.69 15.51 9.01
N ALA A 59 -6.64 15.43 9.84
CA ALA A 59 -6.52 14.43 10.89
C ALA A 59 -5.91 14.99 12.18
N ASP A 60 -6.06 14.24 13.28
CA ASP A 60 -5.44 14.55 14.58
C ASP A 60 -3.95 14.18 14.64
N HIS A 61 -3.52 13.28 13.76
CA HIS A 61 -2.16 12.77 13.67
C HIS A 61 -1.77 12.54 12.21
N ASP A 62 -0.48 12.31 11.97
CA ASP A 62 0.08 12.02 10.65
C ASP A 62 0.53 10.56 10.58
N ASP A 63 -0.39 9.70 10.15
CA ASP A 63 -0.21 8.24 10.02
C ASP A 63 -0.20 7.80 8.55
N ARG A 64 0.34 8.64 7.66
CA ARG A 64 0.27 8.44 6.19
C ARG A 64 0.80 7.09 5.70
N ASP A 65 1.85 6.56 6.32
CA ASP A 65 2.38 5.23 6.00
C ASP A 65 1.38 4.12 6.37
N ALA A 66 0.74 4.21 7.53
CA ALA A 66 -0.25 3.23 7.99
C ALA A 66 -1.56 3.31 7.20
N TRP A 67 -1.95 4.51 6.76
CA TRP A 67 -3.10 4.71 5.87
C TRP A 67 -2.86 4.08 4.50
N ALA A 68 -1.69 4.32 3.90
CA ALA A 68 -1.29 3.71 2.64
C ALA A 68 -1.26 2.18 2.75
N ALA A 69 -0.65 1.64 3.81
CA ALA A 69 -0.64 0.20 4.09
C ALA A 69 -2.04 -0.39 4.27
N THR A 70 -2.96 0.38 4.89
CA THR A 70 -4.36 -0.05 5.05
C THR A 70 -5.12 -0.09 3.74
N LEU A 71 -4.91 0.90 2.86
CA LEU A 71 -5.51 0.89 1.53
C LEU A 71 -4.95 -0.25 0.67
N ALA A 72 -3.65 -0.52 0.74
CA ALA A 72 -2.99 -1.59 -0.01
C ALA A 72 -3.46 -3.01 0.36
N ARG A 73 -4.08 -3.20 1.53
CA ARG A 73 -4.70 -4.49 1.90
C ARG A 73 -6.04 -4.72 1.21
N ASP A 74 -6.78 -3.65 0.95
CA ASP A 74 -8.18 -3.72 0.50
C ASP A 74 -8.35 -3.35 -0.97
N PHE A 75 -7.38 -2.67 -1.56
CA PHE A 75 -7.43 -2.17 -2.93
C PHE A 75 -6.17 -2.55 -3.73
N PRO A 76 -6.29 -2.68 -5.07
CA PRO A 76 -5.13 -2.77 -5.96
C PRO A 76 -4.23 -1.54 -5.88
N ASP A 77 -2.94 -1.71 -6.17
CA ASP A 77 -1.91 -0.65 -6.07
C ASP A 77 -2.29 0.66 -6.78
N TYR A 78 -2.92 0.58 -7.95
CA TYR A 78 -3.33 1.76 -8.72
C TYR A 78 -4.43 2.60 -8.05
N MET A 79 -5.08 2.09 -7.00
CA MET A 79 -6.07 2.82 -6.19
C MET A 79 -5.47 3.40 -4.91
N VAL A 80 -4.23 3.06 -4.56
CA VAL A 80 -3.55 3.61 -3.38
C VAL A 80 -2.96 4.97 -3.75
N PRO A 81 -3.29 6.07 -3.04
CA PRO A 81 -2.66 7.37 -3.29
C PRO A 81 -1.14 7.29 -3.13
N GLU A 82 -0.40 7.84 -4.10
CA GLU A 82 1.08 7.89 -4.07
C GLU A 82 1.60 8.98 -3.11
N ARG A 83 0.73 9.93 -2.73
CA ARG A 83 1.08 11.07 -1.89
C ARG A 83 -0.05 11.42 -0.93
N PHE A 84 0.31 11.70 0.30
CA PHE A 84 -0.60 12.14 1.35
C PHE A 84 -0.14 13.48 1.92
N VAL A 85 -1.08 14.39 2.13
CA VAL A 85 -0.82 15.68 2.77
C VAL A 85 -1.80 15.85 3.92
N VAL A 86 -1.27 16.04 5.13
CA VAL A 86 -2.06 16.23 6.34
C VAL A 86 -2.25 17.72 6.61
N PHE A 87 -3.48 18.10 6.91
CA PHE A 87 -3.89 19.46 7.26
C PHE A 87 -4.56 19.48 8.63
N PRO A 88 -4.49 20.60 9.37
CA PRO A 88 -5.38 20.82 10.51
C PRO A 88 -6.86 20.83 10.07
N HIS A 89 -7.14 21.48 8.93
CA HIS A 89 -8.42 21.52 8.24
C HIS A 89 -8.20 21.60 6.74
N LEU A 90 -9.05 20.94 5.93
CA LEU A 90 -8.93 21.06 4.49
C LEU A 90 -9.22 22.51 4.04
N PRO A 91 -8.38 23.13 3.20
CA PRO A 91 -8.64 24.45 2.66
C PRO A 91 -9.97 24.48 1.91
N VAL A 92 -10.72 25.55 2.12
CA VAL A 92 -11.99 25.82 1.45
C VAL A 92 -11.90 27.11 0.63
N ASN A 93 -12.65 27.17 -0.46
CA ASN A 93 -12.79 28.37 -1.27
C ASN A 93 -13.74 29.39 -0.62
N ALA A 94 -13.93 30.55 -1.26
CA ALA A 94 -14.80 31.61 -0.78
C ALA A 94 -16.27 31.19 -0.54
N ASN A 95 -16.71 30.06 -1.11
CA ASN A 95 -18.06 29.51 -0.94
C ASN A 95 -18.11 28.40 0.13
N GLY A 96 -17.05 28.20 0.91
CA GLY A 96 -16.98 27.17 1.96
C GLY A 96 -16.84 25.74 1.42
N LYS A 97 -16.61 25.56 0.12
CA LYS A 97 -16.37 24.23 -0.49
C LYS A 97 -14.89 23.91 -0.49
N VAL A 98 -14.53 22.63 -0.39
CA VAL A 98 -13.14 22.17 -0.50
C VAL A 98 -12.45 22.77 -1.73
N ASP A 99 -11.32 23.44 -1.51
CA ASP A 99 -10.51 24.05 -2.56
C ASP A 99 -9.60 23.00 -3.20
N ARG A 100 -10.18 22.24 -4.15
CA ARG A 100 -9.47 21.18 -4.87
C ARG A 100 -8.21 21.67 -5.57
N LYS A 101 -8.17 22.92 -6.04
CA LYS A 101 -7.00 23.47 -6.74
C LYS A 101 -5.83 23.67 -5.78
N ASN A 102 -6.10 24.23 -4.61
CA ASN A 102 -5.08 24.39 -3.57
C ASN A 102 -4.56 23.02 -3.10
N LEU A 103 -5.48 22.08 -2.86
CA LEU A 103 -5.13 20.71 -2.51
C LEU A 103 -4.25 20.02 -3.56
N GLN A 104 -4.61 20.12 -4.85
CA GLN A 104 -3.79 19.56 -5.93
C GLN A 104 -2.38 20.15 -5.96
N ALA A 105 -2.24 21.46 -5.74
CA ALA A 105 -0.93 22.13 -5.71
C ALA A 105 -0.07 21.67 -4.53
N ALA A 106 -0.67 21.48 -3.35
CA ALA A 106 0.01 20.95 -2.18
C ALA A 106 0.47 19.49 -2.40
N ILE A 107 -0.42 18.64 -2.92
CA ILE A 107 -0.11 17.24 -3.21
C ILE A 107 0.99 17.11 -4.28
N ALA A 108 0.97 17.95 -5.32
CA ALA A 108 1.99 17.92 -6.37
C ALA A 108 3.41 18.25 -5.87
N GLN A 109 3.52 18.93 -4.73
CA GLN A 109 4.80 19.26 -4.08
C GLN A 109 5.17 18.31 -2.94
N ALA A 110 4.25 17.45 -2.51
CA ALA A 110 4.50 16.50 -1.44
C ALA A 110 5.44 15.38 -1.89
N ASP A 111 6.20 14.85 -0.93
CA ASP A 111 7.01 13.66 -1.14
C ASP A 111 6.12 12.43 -1.41
N HIS A 112 6.69 11.47 -2.12
CA HIS A 112 6.03 10.17 -2.28
C HIS A 112 5.93 9.49 -0.93
N VAL A 113 4.71 9.15 -0.55
CA VAL A 113 4.50 8.16 0.49
C VAL A 113 4.62 6.84 -0.25
N ARG A 114 5.79 6.21 -0.14
CA ARG A 114 5.86 4.79 -0.48
C ARG A 114 4.85 4.14 0.44
N ALA A 115 3.76 3.60 -0.11
CA ALA A 115 3.01 2.59 0.61
C ALA A 115 4.07 1.63 1.14
N VAL A 116 4.18 1.52 2.46
CA VAL A 116 5.06 0.53 3.07
C VAL A 116 4.63 -0.77 2.42
N GLU A 117 5.47 -1.29 1.52
CA GLU A 117 5.29 -2.59 0.91
C GLU A 117 5.01 -3.51 2.07
N LYS A 118 3.75 -3.99 2.14
CA LYS A 118 3.13 -4.77 3.21
C LYS A 118 4.01 -4.86 4.47
N THR A 119 3.61 -4.28 5.59
CA THR A 119 4.32 -4.54 6.88
C THR A 119 4.34 -6.04 7.26
N GLN A 120 3.58 -6.90 6.55
CA GLN A 120 3.80 -8.35 6.52
C GLN A 120 4.99 -8.80 5.65
N SER A 121 5.24 -8.17 4.49
CA SER A 121 6.43 -8.40 3.67
C SER A 121 7.71 -8.24 4.46
N THR A 122 7.95 -7.22 5.29
CA THR A 122 9.27 -7.16 5.97
C THR A 122 9.44 -8.29 6.99
N ALA A 123 8.48 -8.51 7.89
CA ALA A 123 8.63 -9.56 8.91
C ALA A 123 8.59 -10.98 8.30
N SER A 124 7.74 -11.22 7.30
CA SER A 124 7.70 -12.49 6.58
C SER A 124 8.91 -12.64 5.66
N GLU A 125 9.40 -11.59 5.01
CA GLU A 125 10.63 -11.63 4.20
C GLU A 125 11.85 -11.87 5.07
N ASP A 126 11.96 -11.22 6.23
CA ASP A 126 13.02 -11.48 7.21
C ASP A 126 12.96 -12.94 7.68
N LEU A 127 11.77 -13.44 8.01
CA LEU A 127 11.56 -14.84 8.38
C LEU A 127 11.95 -15.82 7.26
N ILE A 128 11.55 -15.53 6.01
CA ILE A 128 11.93 -16.34 4.86
C ILE A 128 13.42 -16.20 4.53
N ALA A 129 14.02 -15.02 4.76
CA ALA A 129 15.44 -14.77 4.59
C ALA A 129 16.26 -15.57 5.61
N ASP A 130 15.88 -15.58 6.89
CA ASP A 130 16.48 -16.42 7.93
C ASP A 130 16.44 -17.91 7.55
N HIS A 131 15.32 -18.35 6.94
CA HIS A 131 15.20 -19.71 6.42
C HIS A 131 16.10 -19.95 5.22
N PHE A 132 16.22 -19.00 4.30
CA PHE A 132 17.14 -19.09 3.16
C PHE A 132 18.60 -19.16 3.63
N GLU A 133 19.01 -18.35 4.61
CA GLU A 133 20.35 -18.41 5.20
C GLU A 133 20.64 -19.78 5.82
N THR A 134 19.64 -20.37 6.49
CA THR A 134 19.73 -21.71 7.07
C THR A 134 19.85 -22.80 5.99
N LEU A 135 19.12 -22.67 4.89
CA LEU A 135 19.12 -23.66 3.79
C LEU A 135 20.32 -23.51 2.85
N PHE A 136 20.88 -22.31 2.72
CA PHE A 136 21.94 -21.95 1.78
C PHE A 136 23.12 -21.27 2.51
N PRO A 137 23.80 -21.97 3.43
CA PRO A 137 24.86 -21.37 4.23
C PRO A 137 25.99 -20.82 3.36
N GLY A 138 26.42 -19.59 3.66
CA GLY A 138 27.51 -18.90 2.95
C GLY A 138 27.11 -18.26 1.61
N LYS A 139 25.81 -18.17 1.30
CA LYS A 139 25.30 -17.37 0.18
C LYS A 139 24.89 -15.99 0.66
N GLU A 140 25.06 -14.99 -0.19
CA GLU A 140 24.49 -13.65 0.03
C GLU A 140 23.00 -13.71 -0.29
N ILE A 141 22.17 -13.40 0.72
CA ILE A 141 20.72 -13.47 0.65
C ILE A 141 20.15 -12.05 0.59
N THR A 142 19.30 -11.79 -0.40
CA THR A 142 18.59 -10.53 -0.60
C THR A 142 17.11 -10.82 -0.89
N PRO A 143 16.19 -9.85 -0.75
CA PRO A 143 14.76 -10.08 -1.00
C PRO A 143 14.44 -10.60 -2.42
N SER A 144 15.32 -10.35 -3.39
CA SER A 144 15.22 -10.82 -4.77
C SER A 144 15.96 -12.15 -5.04
N SER A 145 16.59 -12.75 -4.03
CA SER A 145 17.25 -14.05 -4.14
C SER A 145 16.26 -15.12 -4.59
N ASP A 146 16.56 -15.74 -5.74
CA ASP A 146 15.78 -16.82 -6.31
C ASP A 146 16.18 -18.17 -5.70
N PHE A 147 15.20 -18.91 -5.18
CA PHE A 147 15.36 -20.19 -4.51
C PHE A 147 16.13 -21.21 -5.36
N PHE A 148 15.86 -21.28 -6.67
CA PHE A 148 16.51 -22.23 -7.57
C PHE A 148 17.91 -21.76 -7.99
N ALA A 149 18.10 -20.46 -8.18
CA ALA A 149 19.42 -19.89 -8.47
C ALA A 149 20.42 -20.14 -7.33
N LEU A 150 19.93 -20.21 -6.08
CA LEU A 150 20.73 -20.58 -4.91
C LEU A 150 21.02 -22.10 -4.79
N GLY A 151 20.44 -22.93 -5.68
CA GLY A 151 20.58 -24.39 -5.66
C GLY A 151 19.41 -25.13 -4.99
N GLY A 152 18.28 -24.45 -4.79
CA GLY A 152 17.06 -25.04 -4.23
C GLY A 152 16.49 -26.18 -5.08
N HIS A 153 15.93 -27.18 -4.40
CA HIS A 153 15.27 -28.34 -5.03
C HIS A 153 14.14 -28.85 -4.13
N SER A 154 13.39 -29.86 -4.58
CA SER A 154 12.15 -30.31 -3.93
C SER A 154 12.30 -30.68 -2.46
N LEU A 155 13.44 -31.26 -2.06
CA LEU A 155 13.71 -31.59 -0.65
C LEU A 155 13.91 -30.33 0.20
N LEU A 156 14.64 -29.33 -0.31
CA LEU A 156 14.81 -28.05 0.37
C LEU A 156 13.49 -27.27 0.42
N ALA A 157 12.65 -27.36 -0.61
CA ALA A 157 11.33 -26.73 -0.59
C ALA A 157 10.39 -27.40 0.42
N MET A 158 10.46 -28.72 0.57
CA MET A 158 9.74 -29.44 1.63
C MET A 158 10.21 -29.02 3.03
N ARG A 159 11.52 -28.80 3.21
CA ARG A 159 12.07 -28.27 4.46
C ARG A 159 11.59 -26.84 4.73
N LEU A 160 11.70 -25.96 3.73
CA LEU A 160 11.24 -24.58 3.82
C LEU A 160 9.76 -24.51 4.23
N ALA A 161 8.89 -25.27 3.57
CA ALA A 161 7.46 -25.32 3.91
C ALA A 161 7.20 -25.76 5.35
N GLY A 162 7.99 -26.71 5.88
CA GLY A 162 7.87 -27.16 7.27
C GLY A 162 8.42 -26.16 8.30
N MET A 163 9.51 -25.45 7.96
CA MET A 163 10.05 -24.37 8.79
C MET A 163 9.04 -23.23 8.92
N ILE A 164 8.44 -22.84 7.79
CA ILE A 164 7.35 -21.86 7.73
C ILE A 164 6.17 -22.30 8.61
N GLU A 165 5.67 -23.53 8.42
CA GLU A 165 4.55 -24.09 9.21
C GLU A 165 4.82 -24.06 10.71
N THR A 166 6.05 -24.33 11.12
CA THR A 166 6.45 -24.32 12.54
C THR A 166 6.34 -22.94 13.16
N GLN A 167 6.63 -21.87 12.41
CA GLN A 167 6.62 -20.50 12.91
C GLN A 167 5.29 -19.78 12.71
N THR A 168 4.57 -20.05 11.61
CA THR A 168 3.36 -19.32 11.23
C THR A 168 2.07 -20.12 11.43
N GLY A 169 2.16 -21.44 11.61
CA GLY A 169 1.02 -22.35 11.63
C GLY A 169 0.40 -22.62 10.25
N GLN A 170 0.96 -22.04 9.18
CA GLN A 170 0.48 -22.21 7.80
C GLN A 170 1.54 -22.94 6.97
N ARG A 171 1.13 -23.94 6.19
CA ARG A 171 2.02 -24.71 5.33
C ARG A 171 1.79 -24.39 3.85
N PRO A 172 2.69 -23.65 3.18
CA PRO A 172 2.59 -23.41 1.75
C PRO A 172 2.69 -24.71 0.95
N LYS A 173 1.98 -24.79 -0.19
CA LYS A 173 2.18 -25.92 -1.11
C LYS A 173 3.53 -25.74 -1.80
N ILE A 174 4.19 -26.86 -2.09
CA ILE A 174 5.48 -26.87 -2.79
C ILE A 174 5.38 -26.19 -4.17
N GLN A 175 4.25 -26.37 -4.86
CA GLN A 175 3.99 -25.73 -6.14
C GLN A 175 3.96 -24.19 -6.03
N ASP A 176 3.49 -23.66 -4.91
CA ASP A 176 3.40 -22.21 -4.69
C ASP A 176 4.80 -21.63 -4.46
N ILE A 177 5.66 -22.33 -3.69
CA ILE A 177 7.08 -21.96 -3.51
C ILE A 177 7.81 -21.93 -4.86
N PHE A 178 7.57 -22.95 -5.70
CA PHE A 178 8.19 -23.05 -7.02
C PHE A 178 7.75 -21.94 -7.98
N THR A 179 6.52 -21.44 -7.79
CA THR A 179 5.95 -20.36 -8.59
C THR A 179 6.43 -18.99 -8.11
N ALA A 180 6.46 -18.79 -6.79
CA ALA A 180 6.88 -17.56 -6.15
C ALA A 180 8.38 -17.26 -6.36
N ARG A 181 9.22 -18.29 -6.23
CA ARG A 181 10.68 -18.30 -6.48
C ARG A 181 11.55 -17.41 -5.60
N THR A 182 11.17 -16.16 -5.33
CA THR A 182 11.96 -15.19 -4.56
C THR A 182 11.47 -15.08 -3.12
N ILE A 183 12.32 -14.57 -2.23
CA ILE A 183 11.97 -14.29 -0.82
C ILE A 183 10.73 -13.40 -0.74
N ALA A 184 10.74 -12.26 -1.43
CA ALA A 184 9.61 -11.33 -1.48
C ALA A 184 8.29 -12.00 -1.92
N ASN A 185 8.34 -12.88 -2.93
CA ASN A 185 7.15 -13.56 -3.40
C ASN A 185 6.71 -14.70 -2.46
N ILE A 186 7.66 -15.45 -1.89
CA ILE A 186 7.37 -16.56 -0.97
C ILE A 186 6.78 -16.02 0.33
N ALA A 187 7.22 -14.84 0.78
CA ALA A 187 6.65 -14.13 1.92
C ALA A 187 5.17 -13.75 1.75
N THR A 188 4.63 -13.79 0.53
CA THR A 188 3.18 -13.59 0.29
C THR A 188 2.33 -14.84 0.53
N LEU A 189 2.97 -16.00 0.77
CA LEU A 189 2.31 -17.30 0.98
C LEU A 189 2.04 -17.62 2.46
N VAL A 190 2.37 -16.69 3.36
CA VAL A 190 2.32 -16.83 4.83
C VAL A 190 1.40 -15.81 5.47
#